data_AF-A0A358WC10-F1
#
_entry.id   AF-A0A358WC10-F1
#
_cell.length_a   1.000
_cell.length_b   1.000
_cell.length_c   1.000
_cell.angle_alpha   90.00
_cell.angle_beta   90.00
_cell.angle_gamma   90.00
#
_symmetry.space_group_name_H-M   'P 1'
#
loop_
_entity.id
_entity.type
_entity.pdbx_description
1 polymer ?
#
loop_
_entity_poly.entity_id
_entity_poly.type
_entity_poly.pdbx_seq_one_letter_code
_entity_poly.pdbx_strand_id
1 'polypeptide(L)'
;MQKKAVKDNARKNIILKAASKRFISDGFEGTSIRSIMEEASAEVGLFYYYFKSKDDIYSAFIEDLFTGYKQRIAALTENTVRAPYTALTGVFGLFADEARRFRTEYMGKMHESTLRDIRDRSLEISVPYIKRILELLISYGAKPLIKTDELAVIMTYGIGNLFLRDEKSRLAGTHSESMKTTALLFGLDPVDVSLSLPRLPYANEADSIFDLAEHCKECFANYDSERMKRLIKKRISLGEVYIISHKSITAGFVMFSKKNKTLDFIAVHPDYRNIGIASRLIVTAMAQYDIGDELSIVTFGEDRPQSDGAKRLYNKFGFTNFKNITVQGVPLTKITAVIPEKALVTV
;
A
#
# COMPACT_ATOMS: atom_id res chain seq x y z
N MET A 1 3.02 12.46 44.17
CA MET A 1 4.03 12.43 43.08
C MET A 1 3.43 12.63 41.69
N GLN A 2 2.30 12.01 41.32
CA GLN A 2 1.69 12.13 39.97
C GLN A 2 1.39 13.59 39.52
N LYS A 3 0.77 14.43 40.35
CA LYS A 3 0.45 15.83 39.97
C LYS A 3 1.69 16.69 39.64
N LYS A 4 2.84 16.44 40.29
CA LYS A 4 4.09 17.17 40.03
C LYS A 4 4.71 16.74 38.70
N ALA A 5 4.75 15.43 38.43
CA ALA A 5 5.23 14.87 37.16
C ALA A 5 4.38 15.32 35.95
N VAL A 6 3.05 15.37 36.10
CA VAL A 6 2.14 15.86 35.04
C VAL A 6 2.38 17.34 34.73
N LYS A 7 2.58 18.17 35.76
CA LYS A 7 2.86 19.60 35.60
C LYS A 7 4.24 19.86 34.98
N ASP A 8 5.22 19.02 35.31
CA ASP A 8 6.58 19.08 34.76
C ASP A 8 6.60 18.72 33.26
N ASN A 9 5.86 17.68 32.89
CA ASN A 9 5.73 17.26 31.49
C ASN A 9 4.96 18.29 30.65
N ALA A 10 3.97 18.96 31.24
CA ALA A 10 3.25 20.06 30.57
C ALA A 10 4.17 21.25 30.24
N ARG A 11 5.09 21.61 31.15
CA ARG A 11 6.08 22.68 30.91
C ARG A 11 7.08 22.31 29.84
N LYS A 12 7.62 21.09 29.87
CA LYS A 12 8.48 20.57 28.79
C LYS A 12 7.80 20.67 27.42
N ASN A 13 6.52 20.29 27.35
CA ASN A 13 5.73 20.35 26.11
C ASN A 13 5.45 21.78 25.63
N ILE A 14 5.27 22.75 26.54
CA ILE A 14 5.13 24.17 26.15
C ILE A 14 6.40 24.66 25.46
N ILE A 15 7.56 24.38 26.04
CA ILE A 15 8.87 24.76 25.48
C ILE A 15 9.08 24.07 24.12
N LEU A 16 8.75 22.77 24.01
CA LEU A 16 8.85 22.03 22.74
C LEU A 16 7.93 22.61 21.66
N LYS A 17 6.69 23.00 22.00
CA LYS A 17 5.76 23.65 21.05
C LYS A 17 6.25 25.01 20.60
N ALA A 18 6.80 25.81 21.51
CA ALA A 18 7.42 27.10 21.18
C ALA A 18 8.60 26.89 20.22
N ALA A 19 9.47 25.94 20.52
CA ALA A 19 10.59 25.57 19.66
C ALA A 19 10.12 25.12 18.27
N SER A 20 9.10 24.26 18.22
CA SER A 20 8.51 23.78 16.97
C SER A 20 8.07 24.94 16.07
N LYS A 21 7.37 25.94 16.63
CA LYS A 21 6.96 27.13 15.86
C LYS A 21 8.16 27.89 15.29
N ARG A 22 9.19 28.13 16.11
CA ARG A 22 10.40 28.85 15.69
C ARG A 22 11.20 28.07 14.65
N PHE A 23 11.38 26.76 14.82
CA PHE A 23 12.06 25.92 13.85
C PHE A 23 11.32 25.80 12.52
N ILE A 24 9.98 25.79 12.57
CA ILE A 24 9.15 25.88 11.37
C ILE A 24 9.40 27.22 10.68
N SER A 25 9.29 28.36 11.36
CA SER A 25 9.36 29.67 10.72
C SER A 25 10.77 30.09 10.29
N ASP A 26 11.76 29.91 11.16
CA ASP A 26 13.08 30.55 11.06
C ASP A 26 14.19 29.54 10.72
N GLY A 27 13.86 28.25 10.74
CA GLY A 27 14.85 27.18 10.60
C GLY A 27 15.69 26.97 11.85
N PHE A 28 16.57 25.97 11.79
CA PHE A 28 17.47 25.63 12.90
C PHE A 28 18.46 26.76 13.21
N GLU A 29 19.14 27.30 12.19
CA GLU A 29 20.15 28.35 12.36
C GLU A 29 19.55 29.69 12.80
N GLY A 30 18.39 30.06 12.25
CA GLY A 30 17.69 31.30 12.61
C GLY A 30 17.03 31.28 13.99
N THR A 31 16.97 30.11 14.64
CA THR A 31 16.37 29.96 15.96
C THR A 31 17.41 29.96 17.07
N SER A 32 17.19 30.77 18.11
CA SER A 32 18.02 30.83 19.31
C SER A 32 17.29 30.23 20.52
N ILE A 33 18.02 29.72 21.52
CA ILE A 33 17.41 29.27 22.78
C ILE A 33 16.60 30.39 23.42
N ARG A 34 17.10 31.63 23.35
CA ARG A 34 16.41 32.81 23.90
C ARG A 34 15.07 33.06 23.22
N SER A 35 15.03 33.05 21.88
CA SER A 35 13.79 33.27 21.13
C SER A 35 12.75 32.16 21.35
N ILE A 36 13.20 30.92 21.56
CA ILE A 36 12.31 29.80 21.97
C ILE A 36 11.69 30.09 23.33
N MET A 37 12.49 30.50 24.29
CA MET A 37 12.03 30.72 25.67
C MET A 37 11.13 31.96 25.78
N GLU A 38 11.39 32.98 24.97
CA GLU A 38 10.50 34.13 24.78
C GLU A 38 9.13 33.70 24.20
N GLU A 39 9.10 32.89 23.13
CA GLU A 39 7.86 32.30 22.57
C GLU A 39 7.12 31.41 23.59
N ALA A 40 7.87 30.71 24.45
CA ALA A 40 7.32 29.87 25.51
C ALA A 40 6.82 30.66 26.72
N SER A 41 7.07 31.98 26.79
CA SER A 41 6.86 32.81 27.97
C SER A 41 7.51 32.22 29.23
N ALA A 42 8.75 31.75 29.10
CA ALA A 42 9.51 31.07 30.15
C ALA A 42 10.93 31.63 30.29
N GLU A 43 11.52 31.51 31.47
CA GLU A 43 12.88 31.96 31.73
C GLU A 43 13.93 31.02 31.10
N VAL A 44 15.01 31.58 30.55
CA VAL A 44 16.07 30.82 29.87
C VAL A 44 16.68 29.72 30.74
N GLY A 45 16.81 29.93 32.04
CA GLY A 45 17.33 28.91 32.97
C GLY A 45 16.51 27.62 32.97
N LEU A 46 15.20 27.70 32.72
CA LEU A 46 14.31 26.54 32.65
C LEU A 46 14.58 25.66 31.41
N PHE A 47 15.19 26.23 30.36
CA PHE A 47 15.55 25.46 29.16
C PHE A 47 16.49 24.30 29.52
N TYR A 48 17.58 24.62 30.21
CA TYR A 48 18.64 23.65 30.55
C TYR A 48 18.20 22.60 31.56
N TYR A 49 17.06 22.79 32.23
CA TYR A 49 16.43 21.75 33.04
C TYR A 49 15.80 20.64 32.17
N TYR A 50 15.27 20.97 30.99
CA TYR A 50 14.57 20.01 30.12
C TYR A 50 15.37 19.56 28.90
N PHE A 51 16.22 20.43 28.35
CA PHE A 51 16.96 20.20 27.11
C PHE A 51 18.41 20.62 27.28
N LYS A 52 19.35 19.78 26.84
CA LYS A 52 20.79 20.01 27.02
C LYS A 52 21.36 21.04 26.06
N SER A 53 20.76 21.18 24.88
CA SER A 53 21.23 22.05 23.81
C SER A 53 20.11 22.38 22.81
N LYS A 54 20.39 23.28 21.86
CA LYS A 54 19.50 23.55 20.73
C LYS A 54 19.29 22.30 19.86
N ASP A 55 20.33 21.49 19.66
CA ASP A 55 20.24 20.21 18.95
C ASP A 55 19.33 19.18 19.64
N ASP A 56 19.35 19.14 20.98
CA ASP A 56 18.53 18.22 21.77
C ASP A 56 17.03 18.53 21.60
N ILE A 57 16.65 19.81 21.73
CA ILE A 57 15.26 20.22 21.50
C ILE A 57 14.86 20.13 20.01
N TYR A 58 15.79 20.35 19.08
CA TYR A 58 15.53 20.16 17.65
C TYR A 58 15.27 18.69 17.32
N SER A 59 16.08 17.79 17.87
CA SER A 59 15.89 16.33 17.73
C SER A 59 14.55 15.89 18.31
N ALA A 60 14.16 16.42 19.47
CA ALA A 60 12.86 16.17 20.07
C ALA A 60 11.70 16.68 19.20
N PHE A 61 11.85 17.86 18.57
CA PHE A 61 10.88 18.41 17.62
C PHE A 61 10.70 17.49 16.41
N ILE A 62 11.81 17.06 15.78
CA ILE A 62 11.76 16.16 14.63
C ILE A 62 11.10 14.82 15.01
N GLU A 63 11.43 14.27 16.18
CA GLU A 63 10.85 13.00 16.64
C GLU A 63 9.34 13.10 16.91
N ASP A 64 8.88 14.19 17.53
CA ASP A 64 7.44 14.47 17.75
C ASP A 64 6.69 14.54 16.42
N LEU A 65 7.25 15.25 15.43
CA LEU A 65 6.70 15.39 14.08
C LEU A 65 6.50 14.04 13.37
N PHE A 66 7.44 13.09 13.56
CA PHE A 66 7.40 11.78 12.91
C PHE A 66 6.65 10.70 13.66
N THR A 67 6.17 10.96 14.89
CA THR A 67 5.48 9.94 15.70
C THR A 67 4.30 9.32 14.95
N GLY A 68 3.44 10.15 14.36
CA GLY A 68 2.29 9.67 13.57
C GLY A 68 2.69 8.94 12.29
N TYR A 69 3.75 9.39 11.62
CA TYR A 69 4.28 8.75 10.40
C TYR A 69 4.78 7.33 10.70
N LYS A 70 5.58 7.18 11.76
CA LYS A 70 6.11 5.89 12.22
C LYS A 70 5.01 4.88 12.51
N GLN A 71 3.92 5.31 13.16
CA GLN A 71 2.76 4.44 13.42
C GLN A 71 2.08 3.96 12.12
N ARG A 72 1.89 4.86 11.15
CA ARG A 72 1.23 4.51 9.88
C ARG A 72 2.07 3.58 9.01
N ILE A 73 3.37 3.84 8.88
CA ILE A 73 4.25 2.97 8.09
C ILE A 73 4.45 1.59 8.75
N ALA A 74 4.48 1.52 10.08
CA ALA A 74 4.51 0.25 10.81
C ALA A 74 3.24 -0.57 10.56
N ALA A 75 2.06 0.03 10.74
CA ALA A 75 0.78 -0.63 10.49
C ALA A 75 0.63 -1.10 9.04
N LEU A 76 1.11 -0.32 8.08
CA LEU A 76 1.13 -0.72 6.68
C LEU A 76 2.04 -1.94 6.45
N THR A 77 3.25 -1.91 7.02
CA THR A 77 4.24 -2.98 6.88
C THR A 77 3.76 -4.29 7.49
N GLU A 78 3.06 -4.26 8.63
CA GLU A 78 2.45 -5.45 9.24
C GLU A 78 1.42 -6.11 8.32
N ASN A 79 0.64 -5.31 7.58
CA ASN A 79 -0.33 -5.81 6.62
C ASN A 79 0.29 -6.42 5.35
N THR A 80 1.55 -6.09 5.03
CA THR A 80 2.20 -6.55 3.78
C THR A 80 2.36 -8.06 3.70
N VAL A 81 2.47 -8.75 4.84
CA VAL A 81 2.59 -10.23 4.90
C VAL A 81 1.42 -10.92 4.19
N ARG A 82 0.25 -10.29 4.19
CA ARG A 82 -0.98 -10.78 3.54
C ARG A 82 -1.13 -10.27 2.11
N ALA A 83 -0.49 -9.15 1.77
CA ALA A 83 -0.63 -8.46 0.48
C ALA A 83 0.73 -8.20 -0.20
N PRO A 84 1.57 -9.23 -0.45
CA PRO A 84 2.93 -9.02 -0.94
C PRO A 84 2.98 -8.26 -2.27
N TYR A 85 2.06 -8.57 -3.20
CA TYR A 85 2.03 -7.96 -4.53
C TYR A 85 1.59 -6.49 -4.55
N THR A 86 1.11 -5.95 -3.42
CA THR A 86 0.77 -4.52 -3.29
C THR A 86 1.58 -3.82 -2.22
N ALA A 87 2.57 -4.49 -1.62
CA ALA A 87 3.33 -3.96 -0.49
C ALA A 87 4.13 -2.70 -0.85
N LEU A 88 4.90 -2.76 -1.94
CA LEU A 88 5.71 -1.63 -2.42
C LEU A 88 4.84 -0.46 -2.89
N THR A 89 3.80 -0.74 -3.68
CA THR A 89 2.87 0.29 -4.16
C THR A 89 2.13 0.95 -3.01
N GLY A 90 1.75 0.18 -1.98
CA GLY A 90 1.16 0.71 -0.75
C GLY A 90 2.09 1.67 -0.02
N VAL A 91 3.36 1.31 0.19
CA VAL A 91 4.32 2.20 0.89
C VAL A 91 4.63 3.46 0.10
N PHE A 92 4.82 3.35 -1.21
CA PHE A 92 5.02 4.54 -2.04
C PHE A 92 3.76 5.43 -2.08
N GLY A 93 2.57 4.84 -2.05
CA GLY A 93 1.31 5.57 -1.86
C GLY A 93 1.29 6.35 -0.55
N LEU A 94 1.69 5.71 0.57
CA LEU A 94 1.84 6.40 1.85
C LEU A 94 2.82 7.58 1.77
N PHE A 95 3.97 7.43 1.10
CA PHE A 95 4.92 8.54 0.94
C PHE A 95 4.31 9.71 0.18
N ALA A 96 3.58 9.44 -0.91
CA ALA A 96 2.92 10.48 -1.69
C ALA A 96 1.83 11.20 -0.87
N ASP A 97 1.04 10.45 -0.11
CA ASP A 97 -0.03 11.01 0.73
C ASP A 97 0.54 11.83 1.90
N GLU A 98 1.60 11.34 2.55
CA GLU A 98 2.31 12.06 3.61
C GLU A 98 2.96 13.33 3.07
N ALA A 99 3.63 13.26 1.92
CA ALA A 99 4.22 14.44 1.30
C ALA A 99 3.15 15.48 0.93
N ARG A 100 1.99 15.03 0.41
CA ARG A 100 0.86 15.91 0.10
C ARG A 100 0.29 16.56 1.37
N ARG A 101 -0.01 15.77 2.40
CA ARG A 101 -0.50 16.25 3.70
C ARG A 101 0.47 17.25 4.31
N PHE A 102 1.74 16.89 4.36
CA PHE A 102 2.80 17.71 4.92
C PHE A 102 2.91 19.05 4.20
N ARG A 103 2.89 19.03 2.86
CA ARG A 103 2.81 20.26 2.06
C ARG A 103 1.58 21.07 2.43
N THR A 104 0.38 20.49 2.43
CA THR A 104 -0.85 21.23 2.77
C THR A 104 -0.78 21.89 4.15
N GLU A 105 -0.22 21.22 5.16
CA GLU A 105 -0.12 21.72 6.53
C GLU A 105 0.90 22.87 6.66
N TYR A 106 2.05 22.74 6.00
CA TYR A 106 3.23 23.60 6.18
C TYR A 106 3.58 24.49 4.98
N MET A 107 2.78 24.50 3.91
CA MET A 107 3.03 25.28 2.69
C MET A 107 3.25 26.75 3.02
N GLY A 108 4.40 27.30 2.60
CA GLY A 108 4.75 28.71 2.82
C GLY A 108 5.01 29.11 4.27
N LYS A 109 4.99 28.16 5.22
CA LYS A 109 5.24 28.39 6.65
C LYS A 109 6.59 27.86 7.11
N MET A 110 7.11 26.85 6.42
CA MET A 110 8.31 26.14 6.85
C MET A 110 9.57 26.62 6.12
N HIS A 111 10.62 26.90 6.89
CA HIS A 111 11.94 27.25 6.41
C HIS A 111 12.56 26.10 5.60
N GLU A 112 13.31 26.45 4.55
CA GLU A 112 13.82 25.47 3.58
C GLU A 112 14.79 24.45 4.21
N SER A 113 15.60 24.87 5.19
CA SER A 113 16.51 23.95 5.90
C SER A 113 15.74 22.89 6.66
N THR A 114 14.70 23.28 7.41
CA THR A 114 13.84 22.36 8.16
C THR A 114 13.11 21.41 7.23
N LEU A 115 12.65 21.88 6.07
CA LEU A 115 12.06 21.03 5.02
C LEU A 115 13.05 19.96 4.51
N ARG A 116 14.32 20.32 4.33
CA ARG A 116 15.34 19.37 3.88
C ARG A 116 15.60 18.29 4.94
N ASP A 117 15.73 18.69 6.21
CA ASP A 117 15.98 17.76 7.32
C ASP A 117 14.81 16.80 7.52
N ILE A 118 13.57 17.29 7.42
CA ILE A 118 12.37 16.46 7.50
C ILE A 118 12.32 15.48 6.33
N ARG A 119 12.61 15.94 5.11
CA ARG A 119 12.66 15.03 3.95
C ARG A 119 13.70 13.93 4.19
N ASP A 120 14.91 14.28 4.62
CA ASP A 120 15.97 13.32 4.85
C ASP A 120 15.61 12.32 5.96
N ARG A 121 15.10 12.82 7.09
CA ARG A 121 14.65 11.98 8.20
C ARG A 121 13.50 11.05 7.83
N SER A 122 12.58 11.50 6.98
CA SER A 122 11.48 10.64 6.49
C SER A 122 12.00 9.47 5.67
N LEU A 123 13.03 9.68 4.84
CA LEU A 123 13.70 8.63 4.10
C LEU A 123 14.43 7.67 5.04
N GLU A 124 15.23 8.18 5.98
CA GLU A 124 15.93 7.34 6.97
C GLU A 124 14.98 6.42 7.75
N ILE A 125 13.86 6.97 8.24
CA ILE A 125 12.84 6.20 8.97
C ILE A 125 12.28 5.08 8.09
N SER A 126 12.19 5.30 6.78
CA SER A 126 11.52 4.40 5.85
C SER A 126 12.38 3.19 5.43
N VAL A 127 13.70 3.34 5.41
CA VAL A 127 14.65 2.28 5.00
C VAL A 127 14.38 0.92 5.67
N PRO A 128 14.26 0.81 7.02
CA PRO A 128 14.01 -0.48 7.66
C PRO A 128 12.66 -1.12 7.26
N TYR A 129 11.63 -0.31 6.98
CA TYR A 129 10.33 -0.82 6.54
C TYR A 129 10.39 -1.32 5.10
N ILE A 130 11.05 -0.57 4.20
CA ILE A 130 11.29 -1.03 2.83
C ILE A 130 12.10 -2.32 2.85
N LYS A 131 13.17 -2.40 3.63
CA LYS A 131 13.96 -3.65 3.80
C LYS A 131 13.07 -4.84 4.18
N ARG A 132 12.20 -4.68 5.18
CA ARG A 132 11.28 -5.74 5.61
C ARG A 132 10.32 -6.19 4.49
N ILE A 133 9.86 -5.25 3.67
CA ILE A 133 9.03 -5.57 2.50
C ILE A 133 9.84 -6.33 1.45
N LEU A 134 11.09 -5.95 1.22
CA LEU A 134 11.97 -6.66 0.29
C LEU A 134 12.25 -8.08 0.77
N GLU A 135 12.55 -8.27 2.04
CA GLU A 135 12.72 -9.61 2.64
C GLU A 135 11.46 -10.46 2.49
N LEU A 136 10.29 -9.87 2.67
CA LEU A 136 9.02 -10.54 2.43
C LEU A 136 8.84 -10.93 0.96
N LEU A 137 9.10 -10.01 0.03
CA LEU A 137 9.02 -10.30 -1.42
C LEU A 137 9.99 -11.41 -1.82
N ILE A 138 11.20 -11.41 -1.27
CA ILE A 138 12.20 -12.47 -1.48
C ILE A 138 11.69 -13.81 -0.95
N SER A 139 11.05 -13.83 0.23
CA SER A 139 10.42 -15.04 0.77
C SER A 139 9.30 -15.59 -0.12
N TYR A 140 8.71 -14.74 -0.96
CA TYR A 140 7.72 -15.09 -1.98
C TYR A 140 8.31 -15.29 -3.38
N GLY A 141 9.64 -15.42 -3.49
CA GLY A 141 10.33 -15.81 -4.72
C GLY A 141 10.90 -14.67 -5.54
N ALA A 142 10.81 -13.42 -5.08
CA ALA A 142 11.47 -12.30 -5.75
C ALA A 142 13.01 -12.45 -5.69
N LYS A 143 13.69 -12.14 -6.80
CA LYS A 143 15.14 -12.31 -6.95
C LYS A 143 15.81 -10.97 -7.30
N PRO A 144 16.04 -10.09 -6.31
CA PRO A 144 16.72 -8.84 -6.57
C PRO A 144 18.12 -9.06 -7.16
N LEU A 145 18.54 -8.21 -8.09
CA LEU A 145 19.85 -8.29 -8.74
C LEU A 145 20.98 -7.77 -7.85
N ILE A 146 20.64 -7.12 -6.74
CA ILE A 146 21.56 -6.55 -5.77
C ILE A 146 21.17 -6.99 -4.37
N LYS A 147 22.11 -6.85 -3.43
CA LYS A 147 21.90 -7.18 -2.02
C LYS A 147 20.74 -6.37 -1.42
N THR A 148 20.01 -7.00 -0.51
CA THR A 148 18.76 -6.47 0.07
C THR A 148 18.95 -5.15 0.82
N ASP A 149 20.08 -5.00 1.53
CA ASP A 149 20.37 -3.78 2.30
C ASP A 149 20.58 -2.58 1.38
N GLU A 150 21.41 -2.74 0.37
CA GLU A 150 21.67 -1.73 -0.65
C GLU A 150 20.41 -1.44 -1.47
N LEU A 151 19.60 -2.46 -1.78
CA LEU A 151 18.33 -2.29 -2.48
C LEU A 151 17.35 -1.44 -1.67
N ALA A 152 17.24 -1.67 -0.36
CA ALA A 152 16.36 -0.89 0.51
C ALA A 152 16.73 0.60 0.49
N VAL A 153 18.02 0.90 0.57
CA VAL A 153 18.54 2.27 0.51
C VAL A 153 18.25 2.89 -0.86
N ILE A 154 18.58 2.20 -1.96
CA ILE A 154 18.35 2.69 -3.34
C ILE A 154 16.86 2.91 -3.61
N MET A 155 15.99 1.99 -3.19
CA MET A 155 14.56 2.14 -3.37
C MET A 155 14.00 3.29 -2.53
N THR A 156 14.53 3.54 -1.34
CA THR A 156 14.06 4.62 -0.48
C THR A 156 14.55 5.99 -0.99
N TYR A 157 15.87 6.18 -1.13
CA TYR A 157 16.46 7.46 -1.51
C TYR A 157 16.38 7.77 -3.01
N GLY A 158 16.32 6.74 -3.85
CA GLY A 158 16.09 6.87 -5.28
C GLY A 158 14.59 7.01 -5.55
N ILE A 159 13.85 5.89 -5.50
CA ILE A 159 12.44 5.84 -5.92
C ILE A 159 11.52 6.55 -4.93
N GLY A 160 11.65 6.29 -3.62
CA GLY A 160 10.82 6.91 -2.58
C GLY A 160 10.91 8.44 -2.57
N ASN A 161 12.10 8.98 -2.75
CA ASN A 161 12.34 10.42 -2.83
C ASN A 161 11.60 11.10 -3.98
N LEU A 162 11.33 10.40 -5.08
CA LEU A 162 10.53 10.91 -6.20
C LEU A 162 9.10 11.25 -5.76
N PHE A 163 8.52 10.45 -4.87
CA PHE A 163 7.17 10.64 -4.32
C PHE A 163 7.08 11.76 -3.28
N LEU A 164 8.21 12.16 -2.69
CA LEU A 164 8.27 13.28 -1.75
C LEU A 164 8.28 14.65 -2.45
N ARG A 165 8.58 14.70 -3.77
CA ARG A 165 8.67 15.94 -4.55
C ARG A 165 7.29 16.45 -5.00
N ASP A 166 7.18 17.76 -5.15
CA ASP A 166 6.03 18.38 -5.80
C ASP A 166 5.92 17.89 -7.24
N GLU A 167 4.72 17.54 -7.72
CA GLU A 167 4.52 17.00 -9.07
C GLU A 167 5.00 17.94 -10.17
N LYS A 168 5.03 19.25 -9.92
CA LYS A 168 5.56 20.26 -10.84
C LYS A 168 7.08 20.40 -10.78
N SER A 169 7.73 19.73 -9.82
CA SER A 169 9.18 19.76 -9.67
C SER A 169 9.87 19.02 -10.81
N ARG A 170 10.95 19.60 -11.36
CA ARG A 170 11.84 18.91 -12.30
C ARG A 170 12.46 17.62 -11.76
N LEU A 171 12.41 17.42 -10.44
CA LEU A 171 12.95 16.24 -9.74
C LEU A 171 11.85 15.23 -9.36
N ALA A 172 10.60 15.48 -9.71
CA ALA A 172 9.52 14.51 -9.49
C ALA A 172 9.59 13.38 -10.52
N GLY A 173 9.35 12.17 -10.05
CA GLY A 173 9.24 10.99 -10.90
C GLY A 173 7.80 10.71 -11.29
N THR A 174 7.62 9.87 -12.31
CA THR A 174 6.31 9.31 -12.64
C THR A 174 6.15 7.94 -11.99
N HIS A 175 4.91 7.53 -11.73
CA HIS A 175 4.62 6.18 -11.25
C HIS A 175 5.15 5.12 -12.22
N SER A 176 4.98 5.34 -13.54
CA SER A 176 5.45 4.42 -14.59
C SER A 176 6.96 4.17 -14.55
N GLU A 177 7.78 5.23 -14.52
CA GLU A 177 9.24 5.10 -14.50
C GLU A 177 9.75 4.52 -13.17
N SER A 178 9.08 4.83 -12.07
CA SER A 178 9.37 4.24 -10.75
C SER A 178 9.13 2.72 -10.76
N MET A 179 8.05 2.27 -11.38
CA MET A 179 7.74 0.85 -11.53
C MET A 179 8.74 0.13 -12.44
N LYS A 180 9.13 0.73 -13.57
CA LYS A 180 10.17 0.18 -14.46
C LYS A 180 11.51 0.07 -13.76
N THR A 181 11.91 1.10 -13.00
CA THR A 181 13.16 1.08 -12.22
C THR A 181 13.13 -0.02 -11.17
N THR A 182 12.01 -0.18 -10.47
CA THR A 182 11.81 -1.30 -9.55
C THR A 182 11.94 -2.62 -10.30
N ALA A 183 11.28 -2.80 -11.44
CA ALA A 183 11.37 -4.01 -12.26
C ALA A 183 12.82 -4.41 -12.55
N LEU A 184 13.61 -3.46 -13.04
CA LEU A 184 15.02 -3.66 -13.37
C LEU A 184 15.85 -4.10 -12.17
N LEU A 185 15.63 -3.49 -10.99
CA LEU A 185 16.31 -3.87 -9.75
C LEU A 185 15.98 -5.30 -9.29
N PHE A 186 14.81 -5.81 -9.70
CA PHE A 186 14.36 -7.19 -9.46
C PHE A 186 14.67 -8.15 -10.62
N GLY A 187 15.38 -7.70 -11.67
CA GLY A 187 15.70 -8.53 -12.83
C GLY A 187 14.48 -8.93 -13.66
N LEU A 188 13.40 -8.15 -13.55
CA LEU A 188 12.18 -8.35 -14.32
C LEU A 188 12.25 -7.56 -15.63
N ASP A 189 11.67 -8.12 -16.69
CA ASP A 189 11.49 -7.39 -17.94
C ASP A 189 10.55 -6.18 -17.68
N PRO A 190 10.99 -4.93 -17.94
CA PRO A 190 10.16 -3.75 -17.74
C PRO A 190 8.89 -3.72 -18.60
N VAL A 191 8.86 -4.46 -19.72
CA VAL A 191 7.67 -4.63 -20.57
C VAL A 191 6.66 -5.51 -19.85
N ASP A 192 7.13 -6.60 -19.25
CA ASP A 192 6.28 -7.62 -18.65
C ASP A 192 6.05 -7.42 -17.14
N VAL A 193 6.71 -6.44 -16.50
CA VAL A 193 6.49 -6.15 -15.06
C VAL A 193 5.03 -5.89 -14.73
N SER A 194 4.31 -5.31 -15.69
CA SER A 194 2.87 -5.05 -15.58
C SER A 194 2.04 -6.32 -15.41
N LEU A 195 2.55 -7.49 -15.86
CA LEU A 195 1.95 -8.82 -15.67
C LEU A 195 2.15 -9.39 -14.25
N SER A 196 3.01 -8.77 -13.45
CA SER A 196 3.43 -9.28 -12.15
C SER A 196 2.67 -8.67 -10.97
N LEU A 197 2.04 -7.51 -11.14
CA LEU A 197 1.52 -6.73 -10.00
C LEU A 197 0.05 -6.34 -10.21
N PRO A 198 -0.88 -6.94 -9.44
CA PRO A 198 -2.26 -6.48 -9.38
C PRO A 198 -2.36 -5.03 -8.91
N ARG A 199 -3.25 -4.25 -9.53
CA ARG A 199 -3.57 -2.87 -9.14
C ARG A 199 -5.07 -2.58 -9.24
N LEU A 200 -5.49 -1.49 -8.60
CA LEU A 200 -6.83 -0.96 -8.83
C LEU A 200 -6.92 -0.39 -10.27
N PRO A 201 -8.03 -0.65 -10.98
CA PRO A 201 -8.28 -0.05 -12.29
C PRO A 201 -8.69 1.42 -12.17
N TYR A 202 -8.41 2.20 -13.20
CA TYR A 202 -8.99 3.53 -13.40
C TYR A 202 -10.43 3.40 -13.94
N ALA A 203 -11.25 4.44 -13.75
CA ALA A 203 -12.65 4.43 -14.18
C ALA A 203 -12.83 4.23 -15.71
N ASN A 204 -11.89 4.75 -16.51
CA ASN A 204 -11.88 4.58 -17.97
C ASN A 204 -11.43 3.18 -18.44
N GLU A 205 -10.94 2.32 -17.54
CA GLU A 205 -10.56 0.94 -17.85
C GLU A 205 -11.73 -0.05 -17.69
N ALA A 206 -12.91 0.44 -17.30
CA ALA A 206 -14.12 -0.39 -17.13
C ALA A 206 -14.49 -1.16 -18.40
N ASP A 207 -14.35 -0.54 -19.58
CA ASP A 207 -14.68 -1.18 -20.85
C ASP A 207 -13.68 -2.30 -21.19
N SER A 208 -12.37 -2.11 -20.93
CA SER A 208 -11.37 -3.18 -21.14
C SER A 208 -11.60 -4.39 -20.24
N ILE A 209 -12.02 -4.18 -18.99
CA ILE A 209 -12.39 -5.27 -18.08
C ILE A 209 -13.64 -5.99 -18.59
N PHE A 210 -14.62 -5.23 -19.08
CA PHE A 210 -15.84 -5.77 -19.64
C PHE A 210 -15.57 -6.60 -20.90
N ASP A 211 -14.69 -6.16 -21.80
CA ASP A 211 -14.30 -6.90 -23.00
C ASP A 211 -13.68 -8.27 -22.64
N LEU A 212 -12.83 -8.31 -21.61
CA LEU A 212 -12.29 -9.57 -21.11
C LEU A 212 -13.37 -10.45 -20.47
N ALA A 213 -14.32 -9.85 -19.73
CA ALA A 213 -15.44 -10.57 -19.14
C ALA A 213 -16.35 -11.19 -20.21
N GLU A 214 -16.64 -10.46 -21.29
CA GLU A 214 -17.38 -10.96 -22.46
C GLU A 214 -16.63 -12.10 -23.15
N HIS A 215 -15.32 -11.97 -23.32
CA HIS A 215 -14.49 -13.03 -23.90
C HIS A 215 -14.49 -14.32 -23.05
N CYS A 216 -14.66 -14.19 -21.73
CA CYS A 216 -14.70 -15.30 -20.78
C CYS A 216 -16.12 -15.69 -20.33
N LYS A 217 -17.18 -15.19 -20.98
CA LYS A 217 -18.57 -15.31 -20.49
C LYS A 217 -19.02 -16.74 -20.20
N GLU A 218 -18.57 -17.71 -21.00
CA GLU A 218 -18.88 -19.14 -20.84
C GLU A 218 -18.30 -19.74 -19.55
N CYS A 219 -17.30 -19.08 -18.95
CA CYS A 219 -16.68 -19.49 -17.69
C CYS A 219 -17.43 -18.94 -16.45
N PHE A 220 -18.47 -18.14 -16.63
CA PHE A 220 -19.21 -17.51 -15.53
C PHE A 220 -20.63 -18.07 -15.40
N ALA A 221 -20.97 -18.50 -14.19
CA ALA A 221 -22.32 -18.93 -13.88
C ALA A 221 -23.28 -17.73 -13.92
N ASN A 222 -24.40 -17.86 -14.63
CA ASN A 222 -25.45 -16.83 -14.74
C ASN A 222 -24.92 -15.47 -15.25
N TYR A 223 -24.04 -15.49 -16.26
CA TYR A 223 -23.52 -14.28 -16.88
C TYR A 223 -24.61 -13.51 -17.62
N ASP A 224 -24.72 -12.22 -17.33
CA ASP A 224 -25.57 -11.27 -18.04
C ASP A 224 -24.75 -10.03 -18.37
N SER A 225 -24.69 -9.68 -19.66
CA SER A 225 -23.80 -8.65 -20.19
C SER A 225 -24.12 -7.25 -19.63
N GLU A 226 -25.39 -6.86 -19.65
CA GLU A 226 -25.87 -5.56 -19.15
C GLU A 226 -25.66 -5.42 -17.63
N ARG A 227 -25.88 -6.50 -16.88
CA ARG A 227 -25.59 -6.55 -15.45
C ARG A 227 -24.09 -6.50 -15.19
N MET A 228 -23.28 -7.22 -15.95
CA MET A 228 -21.82 -7.24 -15.80
C MET A 228 -21.24 -5.85 -15.99
N LYS A 229 -21.62 -5.15 -17.06
CA LYS A 229 -21.15 -3.78 -17.35
C LYS A 229 -21.47 -2.80 -16.21
N ARG A 230 -22.68 -2.87 -15.66
CA ARG A 230 -23.08 -2.05 -14.49
C ARG A 230 -22.32 -2.46 -13.22
N LEU A 231 -22.12 -3.76 -13.02
CA LEU A 231 -21.44 -4.30 -11.85
C LEU A 231 -19.96 -3.89 -11.82
N ILE A 232 -19.25 -3.98 -12.94
CA ILE A 232 -17.85 -3.56 -13.06
C ILE A 232 -17.71 -2.10 -12.64
N LYS A 233 -18.49 -1.18 -13.22
CA LYS A 233 -18.43 0.25 -12.87
C LYS A 233 -18.67 0.50 -11.38
N LYS A 234 -19.66 -0.18 -10.79
CA LYS A 234 -19.96 -0.10 -9.36
C LYS A 234 -18.82 -0.64 -8.49
N ARG A 235 -18.21 -1.77 -8.85
CA ARG A 235 -17.15 -2.38 -8.05
C ARG A 235 -15.83 -1.60 -8.17
N ILE A 236 -15.56 -0.99 -9.32
CA ILE A 236 -14.44 -0.05 -9.47
C ILE A 236 -14.59 1.13 -8.49
N SER A 237 -15.77 1.75 -8.42
CA SER A 237 -16.00 2.88 -7.50
C SER A 237 -15.90 2.50 -6.01
N LEU A 238 -16.06 1.21 -5.69
CA LEU A 238 -15.92 0.68 -4.34
C LEU A 238 -14.50 0.17 -4.02
N GLY A 239 -13.58 0.18 -5.00
CA GLY A 239 -12.24 -0.40 -4.85
C GLY A 239 -12.27 -1.93 -4.69
N GLU A 240 -13.26 -2.58 -5.30
CA GLU A 240 -13.52 -4.02 -5.19
C GLU A 240 -13.19 -4.79 -6.48
N VAL A 241 -12.26 -4.25 -7.27
CA VAL A 241 -11.71 -4.87 -8.48
C VAL A 241 -10.20 -4.70 -8.48
N TYR A 242 -9.47 -5.79 -8.72
CA TYR A 242 -8.06 -5.74 -9.07
C TYR A 242 -7.86 -6.24 -10.49
N ILE A 243 -6.96 -5.58 -11.21
CA ILE A 243 -6.56 -5.97 -12.56
C ILE A 243 -5.05 -6.16 -12.66
N ILE A 244 -4.66 -7.00 -13.61
CA ILE A 244 -3.31 -7.06 -14.17
C ILE A 244 -3.47 -6.67 -15.64
N SER A 245 -2.68 -5.70 -16.09
CA SER A 245 -2.72 -5.18 -17.47
C SER A 245 -1.39 -5.40 -18.15
N HIS A 246 -1.38 -5.51 -19.47
CA HIS A 246 -0.19 -5.52 -20.29
C HIS A 246 -0.46 -4.82 -21.62
N LYS A 247 0.38 -3.83 -21.98
CA LYS A 247 0.26 -3.03 -23.22
C LYS A 247 -1.18 -2.49 -23.45
N SER A 248 -1.78 -1.92 -22.40
CA SER A 248 -3.16 -1.38 -22.38
C SER A 248 -4.29 -2.41 -22.52
N ILE A 249 -3.98 -3.70 -22.50
CA ILE A 249 -4.96 -4.79 -22.46
C ILE A 249 -5.09 -5.29 -21.02
N THR A 250 -6.31 -5.53 -20.55
CA THR A 250 -6.53 -6.22 -19.29
C THR A 250 -6.18 -7.70 -19.47
N ALA A 251 -5.05 -8.13 -18.91
CA ALA A 251 -4.59 -9.52 -18.97
C ALA A 251 -5.34 -10.43 -17.99
N GLY A 252 -5.80 -9.88 -16.87
CA GLY A 252 -6.70 -10.56 -15.94
C GLY A 252 -7.36 -9.61 -14.96
N PHE A 253 -8.48 -10.03 -14.38
CA PHE A 253 -9.15 -9.30 -13.30
C PHE A 253 -9.72 -10.25 -12.24
N VAL A 254 -9.87 -9.72 -11.04
CA VAL A 254 -10.70 -10.30 -9.98
C VAL A 254 -11.63 -9.23 -9.43
N MET A 255 -12.89 -9.61 -9.23
CA MET A 255 -13.94 -8.78 -8.66
C MET A 255 -14.48 -9.46 -7.42
N PHE A 256 -14.69 -8.70 -6.34
CA PHE A 256 -15.05 -9.23 -5.04
C PHE A 256 -16.05 -8.32 -4.33
N SER A 257 -16.49 -8.72 -3.13
CA SER A 257 -17.43 -7.96 -2.31
C SER A 257 -16.97 -7.98 -0.86
N LYS A 258 -16.45 -6.86 -0.36
CA LYS A 258 -16.09 -6.70 1.06
C LYS A 258 -17.32 -6.92 1.94
N LYS A 259 -18.45 -6.32 1.55
CA LYS A 259 -19.72 -6.42 2.28
C LYS A 259 -20.23 -7.86 2.39
N ASN A 260 -20.12 -8.66 1.33
CA ASN A 260 -20.70 -10.00 1.29
C ASN A 260 -19.69 -11.11 1.58
N LYS A 261 -18.40 -10.78 1.73
CA LYS A 261 -17.29 -11.73 1.86
C LYS A 261 -17.28 -12.75 0.71
N THR A 262 -17.27 -12.24 -0.52
CA THR A 262 -17.30 -13.07 -1.74
C THR A 262 -16.19 -12.70 -2.71
N LEU A 263 -15.63 -13.70 -3.40
CA LEU A 263 -14.96 -13.47 -4.70
C LEU A 263 -16.01 -13.76 -5.78
N ASP A 264 -16.42 -12.70 -6.48
CA ASP A 264 -17.56 -12.75 -7.39
C ASP A 264 -17.16 -13.28 -8.76
N PHE A 265 -16.08 -12.74 -9.34
CA PHE A 265 -15.61 -13.11 -10.69
C PHE A 265 -14.10 -13.06 -10.78
N ILE A 266 -13.51 -13.98 -11.52
CA ILE A 266 -12.09 -13.97 -11.87
C ILE A 266 -11.92 -14.44 -13.32
N ALA A 267 -11.11 -13.72 -14.09
CA ALA A 267 -10.75 -14.13 -15.45
C ALA A 267 -9.31 -13.77 -15.76
N VAL A 268 -8.72 -14.60 -16.62
CA VAL A 268 -7.40 -14.37 -17.22
C VAL A 268 -7.52 -14.65 -18.71
N HIS A 269 -7.10 -13.67 -19.49
CA HIS A 269 -7.09 -13.73 -20.95
C HIS A 269 -6.25 -14.94 -21.41
N PRO A 270 -6.68 -15.72 -22.42
CA PRO A 270 -6.01 -16.95 -22.84
C PRO A 270 -4.49 -16.85 -23.03
N ASP A 271 -4.05 -15.79 -23.70
CA ASP A 271 -2.63 -15.53 -24.00
C ASP A 271 -1.75 -15.30 -22.76
N TYR A 272 -2.36 -15.05 -21.59
CA TYR A 272 -1.67 -14.75 -20.34
C TYR A 272 -1.94 -15.80 -19.25
N ARG A 273 -2.42 -16.99 -19.64
CA ARG A 273 -2.60 -18.11 -18.72
C ARG A 273 -1.27 -18.78 -18.40
N ASN A 274 -1.25 -19.59 -17.34
CA ASN A 274 -0.09 -20.39 -16.91
C ASN A 274 1.15 -19.59 -16.46
N ILE A 275 1.05 -18.27 -16.30
CA ILE A 275 2.11 -17.40 -15.74
C ILE A 275 1.75 -16.82 -14.35
N GLY A 276 0.72 -17.40 -13.70
CA GLY A 276 0.37 -17.09 -12.30
C GLY A 276 -0.51 -15.86 -12.06
N ILE A 277 -1.07 -15.21 -13.10
CA ILE A 277 -1.93 -14.02 -12.96
C ILE A 277 -3.10 -14.27 -12.01
N ALA A 278 -3.83 -15.38 -12.18
CA ALA A 278 -4.99 -15.68 -11.36
C ALA A 278 -4.63 -15.85 -9.87
N SER A 279 -3.50 -16.52 -9.60
CA SER A 279 -2.97 -16.68 -8.24
C SER A 279 -2.69 -15.33 -7.59
N ARG A 280 -1.99 -14.44 -8.29
CA ARG A 280 -1.66 -13.10 -7.78
C ARG A 280 -2.93 -12.28 -7.50
N LEU A 281 -3.92 -12.35 -8.38
CA LEU A 281 -5.20 -11.68 -8.20
C LEU A 281 -5.96 -12.21 -6.97
N ILE A 282 -6.04 -13.53 -6.78
CA ILE A 282 -6.71 -14.13 -5.61
C ILE A 282 -6.02 -13.72 -4.31
N VAL A 283 -4.69 -13.82 -4.24
CA VAL A 283 -3.92 -13.40 -3.06
C VAL A 283 -4.22 -11.95 -2.72
N THR A 284 -4.18 -11.05 -3.70
CA THR A 284 -4.46 -9.63 -3.50
C THR A 284 -5.89 -9.37 -3.04
N ALA A 285 -6.88 -10.10 -3.58
CA ALA A 285 -8.27 -9.97 -3.18
C ALA A 285 -8.52 -10.53 -1.76
N MET A 286 -7.95 -11.68 -1.42
CA MET A 286 -8.06 -12.27 -0.07
C MET A 286 -7.44 -11.38 1.00
N ALA A 287 -6.39 -10.62 0.67
CA ALA A 287 -5.78 -9.67 1.59
C ALA A 287 -6.68 -8.49 2.00
N GLN A 288 -7.85 -8.33 1.36
CA GLN A 288 -8.81 -7.27 1.66
C GLN A 288 -9.77 -7.60 2.81
N TYR A 289 -9.62 -8.77 3.43
CA TYR A 289 -10.49 -9.30 4.47
C TYR A 289 -9.71 -9.53 5.76
N ASP A 290 -10.44 -9.69 6.88
CA ASP A 290 -9.83 -9.90 8.19
C ASP A 290 -9.44 -11.37 8.39
N ILE A 291 -8.42 -11.61 9.20
CA ILE A 291 -7.99 -12.97 9.54
C ILE A 291 -9.16 -13.71 10.21
N GLY A 292 -9.41 -14.95 9.78
CA GLY A 292 -10.53 -15.75 10.28
C GLY A 292 -11.87 -15.48 9.58
N ASP A 293 -11.95 -14.50 8.68
CA ASP A 293 -13.14 -14.33 7.84
C ASP A 293 -13.37 -15.55 6.95
N GLU A 294 -14.63 -15.98 6.83
CA GLU A 294 -15.03 -16.98 5.84
C GLU A 294 -15.40 -16.27 4.53
N LEU A 295 -14.64 -16.54 3.46
CA LEU A 295 -14.96 -16.10 2.11
C LEU A 295 -15.67 -17.19 1.36
N SER A 296 -16.54 -16.79 0.43
CA SER A 296 -17.20 -17.71 -0.47
C SER A 296 -17.05 -17.38 -1.96
N ILE A 297 -17.05 -18.43 -2.77
CA ILE A 297 -17.10 -18.38 -4.23
C ILE A 297 -18.29 -19.21 -4.67
N VAL A 298 -19.00 -18.75 -5.70
CA VAL A 298 -20.00 -19.55 -6.39
C VAL A 298 -19.46 -19.94 -7.75
N THR A 299 -19.43 -21.24 -8.03
CA THR A 299 -18.93 -21.80 -9.30
C THR A 299 -19.86 -22.90 -9.81
N PHE A 300 -19.58 -23.42 -11.00
CA PHE A 300 -20.34 -24.54 -11.59
C PHE A 300 -20.16 -25.83 -10.76
N GLY A 301 -21.14 -26.72 -10.87
CA GLY A 301 -21.14 -28.05 -10.23
C GLY A 301 -20.02 -28.99 -10.70
N GLU A 302 -20.02 -30.22 -10.16
CA GLU A 302 -19.01 -31.24 -10.46
C GLU A 302 -18.98 -31.67 -11.94
N ASP A 303 -20.12 -31.60 -12.63
CA ASP A 303 -20.31 -32.19 -13.96
C ASP A 303 -19.80 -31.36 -15.16
N ARG A 304 -19.08 -30.24 -14.94
CA ARG A 304 -18.55 -29.38 -16.04
C ARG A 304 -17.01 -29.38 -16.12
N PRO A 305 -16.41 -29.96 -17.18
CA PRO A 305 -14.95 -30.00 -17.38
C PRO A 305 -14.27 -28.62 -17.40
N GLN A 306 -14.97 -27.58 -17.86
CA GLN A 306 -14.44 -26.20 -17.89
C GLN A 306 -14.16 -25.63 -16.49
N SER A 307 -14.66 -26.26 -15.43
CA SER A 307 -14.45 -25.84 -14.04
C SER A 307 -13.15 -26.38 -13.42
N ASP A 308 -12.50 -27.37 -14.03
CA ASP A 308 -11.36 -28.08 -13.41
C ASP A 308 -10.17 -27.16 -13.14
N GLY A 309 -9.89 -26.22 -14.06
CA GLY A 309 -8.83 -25.23 -13.88
C GLY A 309 -9.11 -24.28 -12.71
N ALA A 310 -10.35 -23.79 -12.60
CA ALA A 310 -10.77 -22.90 -11.53
C ALA A 310 -10.82 -23.63 -10.18
N LYS A 311 -11.32 -24.87 -10.13
CA LYS A 311 -11.33 -25.71 -8.92
C LYS A 311 -9.92 -25.98 -8.40
N ARG A 312 -8.99 -26.38 -9.28
CA ARG A 312 -7.57 -26.55 -8.89
C ARG A 312 -6.98 -25.26 -8.34
N LEU A 313 -7.31 -24.12 -8.95
CA LEU A 313 -6.89 -22.81 -8.46
C LEU A 313 -7.46 -22.54 -7.05
N TYR A 314 -8.77 -22.64 -6.87
CA TYR A 314 -9.43 -22.37 -5.59
C TYR A 314 -8.93 -23.28 -4.46
N ASN A 315 -8.73 -24.58 -4.74
CA ASN A 315 -8.16 -25.52 -3.77
C ASN A 315 -6.77 -25.08 -3.26
N LYS A 316 -5.92 -24.50 -4.12
CA LYS A 316 -4.60 -23.97 -3.72
C LYS A 316 -4.71 -22.85 -2.67
N PHE A 317 -5.85 -22.16 -2.62
CA PHE A 317 -6.12 -21.06 -1.69
C PHE A 317 -7.06 -21.44 -0.55
N GLY A 318 -7.23 -22.75 -0.29
CA GLY A 318 -8.00 -23.25 0.86
C GLY A 318 -9.52 -23.26 0.66
N PHE A 319 -10.02 -23.04 -0.56
CA PHE A 319 -11.44 -23.20 -0.86
C PHE A 319 -11.79 -24.67 -1.03
N THR A 320 -12.03 -25.36 0.08
CA THR A 320 -12.24 -26.83 0.11
C THR A 320 -13.58 -27.26 0.69
N ASN A 321 -14.39 -26.33 1.22
CA ASN A 321 -15.69 -26.67 1.80
C ASN A 321 -16.82 -26.37 0.81
N PHE A 322 -17.43 -27.43 0.27
CA PHE A 322 -18.38 -27.40 -0.84
C PHE A 322 -19.83 -27.53 -0.34
N LYS A 323 -20.72 -26.68 -0.88
CA LYS A 323 -22.16 -26.74 -0.66
C LYS A 323 -22.90 -26.57 -1.96
N ASN A 324 -23.70 -27.56 -2.34
CA ASN A 324 -24.58 -27.46 -3.51
C ASN A 324 -25.69 -26.44 -3.24
N ILE A 325 -25.91 -25.56 -4.22
CA ILE A 325 -26.91 -24.50 -4.19
C ILE A 325 -27.63 -24.41 -5.53
N THR A 326 -28.83 -23.85 -5.53
CA THR A 326 -29.57 -23.56 -6.76
C THR A 326 -29.80 -22.06 -6.85
N VAL A 327 -29.34 -21.44 -7.93
CA VAL A 327 -29.52 -20.00 -8.16
C VAL A 327 -30.26 -19.83 -9.48
N GLN A 328 -31.49 -19.30 -9.41
CA GLN A 328 -32.36 -19.09 -10.59
C GLN A 328 -32.57 -20.38 -11.40
N GLY A 329 -32.72 -21.52 -10.73
CA GLY A 329 -32.91 -22.82 -11.36
C GLY A 329 -31.64 -23.51 -11.87
N VAL A 330 -30.48 -22.84 -11.80
CA VAL A 330 -29.20 -23.42 -12.21
C VAL A 330 -28.50 -24.08 -10.99
N PRO A 331 -28.10 -25.36 -11.08
CA PRO A 331 -27.33 -26.03 -10.04
C PRO A 331 -25.90 -25.51 -10.03
N LEU A 332 -25.47 -24.97 -8.89
CA LEU A 332 -24.15 -24.38 -8.66
C LEU A 332 -23.56 -24.92 -7.37
N THR A 333 -22.28 -24.65 -7.16
CA THR A 333 -21.57 -25.02 -5.94
C THR A 333 -21.00 -23.78 -5.28
N LYS A 334 -21.34 -23.58 -4.00
CA LYS A 334 -20.70 -22.61 -3.13
C LYS A 334 -19.49 -23.27 -2.48
N ILE A 335 -18.32 -22.65 -2.60
CA ILE A 335 -17.08 -23.11 -1.98
C ILE A 335 -16.60 -22.05 -1.00
N THR A 336 -16.11 -22.46 0.17
CA THR A 336 -15.66 -21.53 1.23
C THR A 336 -14.21 -21.78 1.65
N ALA A 337 -13.52 -20.70 2.04
CA ALA A 337 -12.18 -20.69 2.61
C ALA A 337 -12.13 -19.70 3.79
N VAL A 338 -11.28 -20.00 4.77
CA VAL A 338 -10.99 -19.08 5.88
C VAL A 338 -9.75 -18.26 5.56
N ILE A 339 -9.77 -16.95 5.82
CA ILE A 339 -8.61 -16.08 5.58
C ILE A 339 -7.45 -16.48 6.50
N PRO A 340 -6.29 -16.84 5.92
CA PRO A 340 -5.11 -17.22 6.67
C PRO A 340 -4.35 -16.01 7.24
N GLU A 341 -3.48 -16.25 8.21
CA GLU A 341 -2.59 -15.22 8.78
C GLU A 341 -1.52 -14.72 7.80
N LYS A 342 -1.12 -15.56 6.84
CA LYS A 342 -0.11 -15.25 5.81
C LYS A 342 -0.66 -15.53 4.42
N ALA A 343 -0.17 -14.81 3.40
CA ALA A 343 -0.57 -15.07 2.03
C ALA A 343 -0.17 -16.50 1.60
N LEU A 344 -1.12 -17.23 1.02
CA LEU A 344 -0.85 -18.52 0.38
C LEU A 344 -0.23 -18.24 -0.99
N VAL A 345 1.10 -18.15 -1.06
CA VAL A 345 1.77 -17.94 -2.33
C VAL A 345 2.29 -19.28 -2.84
N THR A 346 1.89 -19.64 -4.06
CA THR A 346 2.40 -20.81 -4.75
C THR A 346 3.57 -20.40 -5.64
N VAL A 347 4.74 -20.96 -5.38
CA VAL A 347 5.95 -20.85 -6.22
C VAL A 347 5.68 -21.43 -7.60
#